data_AF-A0A9Q3UTY2-F1
#
_entry.id   AF-A0A9Q3UTY2-F1
#
_cell.length_a   1.000
_cell.length_b   1.000
_cell.length_c   1.000
_cell.angle_alpha   90.00
_cell.angle_beta   90.00
_cell.angle_gamma   90.00
#
_symmetry.space_group_name_H-M   'P 1'
#
loop_
_entity.id
_entity.type
_entity.pdbx_description
1 polymer ?
#
loop_
_entity_poly.entity_id
_entity_poly.type
_entity_poly.pdbx_seq_one_letter_code
_entity_poly.pdbx_strand_id
1 'polypeptide(L)'
;MKNLILLLFITVIINSCTEENSSLTTQQESINDLYDRFPMIKGDFKEIRKVVVDSVSITLLRNKSVEKYDYDEIMVFCKNKKFYSIPFFSNMYFDYWEFQNENQAQLYPKTNSTFNKELENVFKTLNLRDEESIHTTNELFLSVIHSEINLHSKPDIFKNYIYSTERVDRYKVEESDSCLNKTKKIFAKISKNAKNTIRYNQYFLDSSNGRVYEMINTSTQKKPFSFEIKTYRIDCFAYRLEI
;
A
#
# COMPACT_ATOMS: atom_id res chain seq x y z
N MET A 1 -48.99 -27.53 13.65
CA MET A 1 -47.71 -27.11 14.27
C MET A 1 -46.49 -27.28 13.37
N LYS A 2 -46.35 -28.34 12.56
CA LYS A 2 -45.20 -28.49 11.62
C LYS A 2 -45.11 -27.41 10.53
N ASN A 3 -46.25 -26.89 10.05
CA ASN A 3 -46.27 -25.86 8.99
C ASN A 3 -45.92 -24.44 9.47
N LEU A 4 -45.97 -24.17 10.79
CA LEU A 4 -45.61 -22.85 11.34
C LEU A 4 -44.09 -22.70 11.51
N ILE A 5 -43.40 -23.81 11.79
CA ILE A 5 -41.94 -23.85 11.96
C ILE A 5 -41.23 -23.68 10.61
N LEU A 6 -41.82 -24.15 9.51
CA LEU A 6 -41.26 -24.02 8.16
C LEU A 6 -41.28 -22.56 7.66
N LEU A 7 -42.32 -21.79 8.00
CA LEU A 7 -42.38 -20.35 7.68
C LEU A 7 -41.38 -19.50 8.47
N LEU A 8 -41.01 -19.94 9.69
CA LEU A 8 -39.99 -19.29 10.51
C LEU A 8 -38.57 -19.52 9.98
N PHE A 9 -38.30 -20.66 9.34
CA PHE A 9 -37.01 -20.91 8.69
C PHE A 9 -36.85 -20.15 7.37
N ILE A 10 -37.92 -19.95 6.62
CA ILE A 10 -37.86 -19.23 5.33
C ILE A 10 -37.64 -17.72 5.54
N THR A 11 -38.13 -17.13 6.64
CA THR A 11 -37.92 -15.71 6.94
C THR A 11 -36.51 -15.37 7.45
N VAL A 12 -35.81 -16.32 8.07
CA VAL A 12 -34.42 -16.12 8.53
C VAL A 12 -33.41 -16.13 7.37
N ILE A 13 -33.71 -16.83 6.27
CA ILE A 13 -32.80 -16.93 5.12
C ILE A 13 -32.88 -15.69 4.20
N ILE A 14 -34.00 -14.96 4.19
CA ILE A 14 -34.17 -13.79 3.31
C ILE A 14 -33.52 -12.51 3.88
N ASN A 15 -33.16 -12.50 5.17
CA ASN A 15 -32.49 -11.35 5.83
C ASN A 15 -30.96 -11.50 5.98
N SER A 16 -30.34 -12.56 5.43
CA SER A 16 -28.89 -12.76 5.50
C SER A 16 -28.23 -12.62 4.13
N CYS A 17 -28.32 -11.41 3.56
CA CYS A 17 -27.32 -10.79 2.68
C CYS A 17 -27.96 -9.55 2.03
N THR A 18 -28.23 -8.52 2.83
CA THR A 18 -28.09 -7.17 2.30
C THR A 18 -26.59 -6.92 2.24
N GLU A 19 -25.99 -6.91 1.05
CA GLU A 19 -24.74 -6.17 0.86
C GLU A 19 -25.05 -4.73 1.26
N GLU A 20 -24.72 -4.36 2.50
CA GLU A 20 -24.63 -2.97 2.90
C GLU A 20 -23.49 -2.34 2.09
N ASN A 21 -23.81 -1.95 0.86
CA ASN A 21 -23.13 -0.87 0.17
C ASN A 21 -23.46 0.44 0.91
N SER A 22 -23.16 0.51 2.21
CA SER A 22 -23.15 1.78 2.94
C SER A 22 -21.89 2.51 2.48
N SER A 23 -21.99 3.18 1.34
CA SER A 23 -20.87 3.97 0.83
C SER A 23 -20.56 5.05 1.88
N LEU A 24 -19.38 4.96 2.49
CA LEU A 24 -18.95 5.87 3.54
C LEU A 24 -18.94 7.30 2.98
N THR A 25 -19.68 8.20 3.63
CA THR A 25 -20.00 9.53 3.10
C THR A 25 -19.13 10.63 3.70
N THR A 26 -18.37 10.31 4.75
CA THR A 26 -17.41 11.22 5.36
C THR A 26 -16.03 10.58 5.49
N GLN A 27 -15.00 11.42 5.54
CA GLN A 27 -13.63 10.98 5.83
C GLN A 27 -13.54 10.28 7.20
N GLN A 28 -14.24 10.79 8.22
CA GLN A 28 -14.19 10.20 9.56
C GLN A 28 -14.84 8.81 9.61
N GLU A 29 -15.98 8.62 8.91
CA GLU A 29 -16.60 7.30 8.76
C GLU A 29 -15.60 6.31 8.12
N SER A 30 -14.89 6.74 7.09
CA SER A 30 -13.90 5.93 6.41
C SER A 30 -12.68 5.56 7.27
N ILE A 31 -12.23 6.48 8.11
CA ILE A 31 -11.13 6.23 9.07
C ILE A 31 -11.60 5.30 10.19
N ASN A 32 -12.84 5.45 10.67
CA ASN A 32 -13.39 4.55 11.69
C ASN A 32 -13.52 3.12 11.17
N ASP A 33 -13.99 2.93 9.93
CA ASP A 33 -13.99 1.62 9.27
C ASP A 33 -12.58 1.03 9.14
N LEU A 34 -11.59 1.86 8.75
CA LEU A 34 -10.20 1.44 8.70
C LEU A 34 -9.70 0.95 10.07
N TYR A 35 -10.08 1.63 11.15
CA TYR A 35 -9.70 1.26 12.51
C TYR A 35 -10.30 -0.05 12.99
N ASP A 36 -11.45 -0.45 12.46
CA ASP A 36 -12.03 -1.76 12.75
C ASP A 36 -11.28 -2.87 12.01
N ARG A 37 -10.85 -2.59 10.77
CA ARG A 37 -10.07 -3.54 9.95
C ARG A 37 -8.60 -3.61 10.36
N PHE A 38 -8.01 -2.52 10.82
CA PHE A 38 -6.60 -2.39 11.18
C PHE A 38 -6.44 -1.66 12.52
N PRO A 39 -6.81 -2.28 13.65
CA PRO A 39 -6.84 -1.60 14.95
C PRO A 39 -5.48 -1.07 15.43
N MET A 40 -4.37 -1.60 14.90
CA MET A 40 -3.01 -1.14 15.20
C MET A 40 -2.71 0.28 14.69
N ILE A 41 -3.46 0.80 13.71
CA ILE A 41 -3.24 2.16 13.16
C ILE A 41 -4.03 3.25 13.90
N LYS A 42 -4.76 2.90 14.97
CA LYS A 42 -5.54 3.87 15.75
C LYS A 42 -4.62 4.95 16.33
N GLY A 43 -4.98 6.22 16.15
CA GLY A 43 -4.16 7.34 16.59
C GLY A 43 -4.77 8.70 16.27
N ASP A 44 -4.07 9.77 16.64
CA ASP A 44 -4.43 11.14 16.25
C ASP A 44 -3.67 11.51 14.99
N PHE A 45 -4.39 11.82 13.91
CA PHE A 45 -3.79 12.06 12.60
C PHE A 45 -3.93 13.53 12.18
N LYS A 46 -2.93 14.03 11.45
CA LYS A 46 -2.98 15.31 10.75
C LYS A 46 -2.81 15.11 9.26
N GLU A 47 -3.53 15.90 8.47
CA GLU A 47 -3.29 16.00 7.04
C GLU A 47 -1.89 16.56 6.79
N ILE A 48 -1.12 15.86 5.96
CA ILE A 48 0.22 16.29 5.53
C ILE A 48 0.27 16.58 4.04
N ARG A 49 -0.63 15.98 3.25
CA ARG A 49 -0.71 16.23 1.82
C ARG A 49 -2.08 15.86 1.28
N LYS A 50 -2.52 16.60 0.26
CA LYS A 50 -3.69 16.28 -0.53
C LYS A 50 -3.42 16.53 -2.00
N VAL A 51 -3.82 15.58 -2.84
CA VAL A 51 -3.73 15.66 -4.30
C VAL A 51 -5.12 15.40 -4.87
N VAL A 52 -5.46 16.09 -5.95
CA VAL A 52 -6.70 15.88 -6.71
C VAL A 52 -6.32 15.55 -8.14
N VAL A 53 -6.82 14.42 -8.63
CA VAL A 53 -6.59 13.91 -9.98
C VAL A 53 -7.93 13.48 -10.57
N ASP A 54 -8.30 14.06 -11.70
CA ASP A 54 -9.62 13.93 -12.30
C ASP A 54 -10.74 14.23 -11.27
N SER A 55 -11.54 13.22 -10.93
CA SER A 55 -12.64 13.30 -9.96
C SER A 55 -12.28 12.71 -8.58
N VAL A 56 -11.03 12.26 -8.41
CA VAL A 56 -10.54 11.54 -7.23
C VAL A 56 -9.58 12.43 -6.45
N SER A 57 -9.76 12.48 -5.14
CA SER A 57 -8.77 13.08 -4.23
C SER A 57 -8.10 12.00 -3.38
N ILE A 58 -6.81 12.18 -3.13
CA ILE A 58 -6.00 11.34 -2.25
C ILE A 58 -5.42 12.24 -1.17
N THR A 59 -5.72 11.93 0.09
CA THR A 59 -5.24 12.68 1.26
C THR A 59 -4.37 11.76 2.10
N LEU A 60 -3.13 12.17 2.35
CA LEU A 60 -2.21 11.47 3.24
C LEU A 60 -2.28 12.10 4.64
N LEU A 61 -2.58 11.26 5.63
CA LEU A 61 -2.65 11.63 7.02
C LEU A 61 -1.51 10.95 7.78
N ARG A 62 -0.81 11.71 8.63
CA ARG A 62 0.29 11.21 9.46
C ARG A 62 -0.07 11.29 10.94
N ASN A 63 0.25 10.23 11.68
CA ASN A 63 0.05 10.19 13.12
C ASN A 63 0.87 11.31 13.81
N LYS A 64 0.23 12.08 14.70
CA LYS A 64 0.84 13.19 15.45
C LYS A 64 1.71 12.72 16.60
N SER A 65 1.39 11.57 17.18
CA SER A 65 2.05 11.03 18.38
C SER A 65 3.36 10.31 18.07
N VAL A 66 3.68 10.11 16.79
CA VAL A 66 4.89 9.39 16.39
C VAL A 66 6.04 10.39 16.25
N GLU A 67 6.91 10.42 17.26
CA GLU A 67 8.32 10.70 17.00
C GLU A 67 8.81 9.66 16.00
N LYS A 68 8.80 9.96 14.70
CA LYS A 68 9.42 9.26 13.54
C LYS A 68 9.48 7.73 13.40
N TYR A 69 9.07 6.90 14.36
CA TYR A 69 9.48 5.50 14.46
C TYR A 69 8.41 4.51 13.98
N ASP A 70 7.13 4.88 14.11
CA ASP A 70 6.01 4.12 13.55
C ASP A 70 5.44 4.86 12.33
N TYR A 71 5.93 4.53 11.15
CA TYR A 71 5.51 5.09 9.85
C TYR A 71 4.10 4.67 9.43
N ASP A 72 3.16 4.64 10.38
CA ASP A 72 1.80 4.24 10.14
C ASP A 72 0.99 5.49 9.76
N GLU A 73 0.80 5.67 8.46
CA GLU A 73 0.05 6.75 7.84
C GLU A 73 -1.27 6.22 7.28
N ILE A 74 -2.23 7.11 7.04
CA ILE A 74 -3.52 6.75 6.42
C ILE A 74 -3.63 7.46 5.07
N MET A 75 -4.00 6.71 4.04
CA MET A 75 -4.37 7.27 2.74
C MET A 75 -5.88 7.25 2.60
N VAL A 76 -6.49 8.42 2.49
CA VAL A 76 -7.92 8.61 2.30
C VAL A 76 -8.19 8.96 0.85
N PHE A 77 -8.96 8.12 0.16
CA PHE A 77 -9.42 8.34 -1.19
C PHE A 77 -10.87 8.85 -1.17
N CYS A 78 -11.18 9.82 -2.02
CA CYS A 78 -12.54 10.35 -2.13
C CYS A 78 -12.93 10.66 -3.58
N LYS A 79 -14.12 10.21 -3.98
CA LYS A 79 -14.78 10.53 -5.26
C LYS A 79 -16.28 10.69 -5.02
N ASN A 80 -16.88 11.78 -5.52
CA ASN A 80 -18.33 12.03 -5.42
C ASN A 80 -18.89 11.88 -3.97
N LYS A 81 -18.17 12.40 -2.97
CA LYS A 81 -18.49 12.27 -1.53
C LYS A 81 -18.52 10.84 -1.00
N LYS A 82 -17.99 9.86 -1.73
CA LYS A 82 -17.70 8.52 -1.22
C LYS A 82 -16.24 8.45 -0.81
N PHE A 83 -15.98 7.84 0.33
CA PHE A 83 -14.65 7.76 0.94
C PHE A 83 -14.22 6.30 1.11
N TYR A 84 -12.93 6.03 0.93
CA TYR A 84 -12.31 4.77 1.31
C TYR A 84 -10.89 5.04 1.81
N SER A 85 -10.54 4.46 2.97
CA SER A 85 -9.27 4.70 3.64
C SER A 85 -8.48 3.40 3.73
N ILE A 86 -7.18 3.48 3.45
CA ILE A 86 -6.26 2.35 3.51
C ILE A 86 -5.05 2.72 4.37
N PRO A 87 -4.45 1.75 5.06
CA PRO A 87 -3.24 2.02 5.80
C PRO A 87 -2.05 2.16 4.84
N PHE A 88 -1.12 3.02 5.19
CA PHE A 88 0.20 3.10 4.59
C PHE A 88 1.20 2.75 5.68
N PHE A 89 1.39 1.44 5.89
CA PHE A 89 2.18 0.92 7.00
C PHE A 89 3.68 1.14 6.83
N SER A 90 4.41 1.10 7.95
CA SER A 90 5.86 0.95 7.97
C SER A 90 6.33 -0.38 7.33
N ASN A 91 7.65 -0.52 7.15
CA ASN A 91 8.24 -1.77 6.66
C ASN A 91 8.07 -2.95 7.63
N MET A 92 7.48 -2.74 8.81
CA MET A 92 7.33 -3.79 9.82
C MET A 92 6.21 -4.79 9.51
N TYR A 93 5.26 -4.42 8.65
CA TYR A 93 4.14 -5.26 8.26
C TYR A 93 4.46 -5.94 6.93
N PHE A 94 5.32 -6.97 6.98
CA PHE A 94 5.85 -7.65 5.78
C PHE A 94 4.75 -8.27 4.93
N ASP A 95 3.73 -8.84 5.58
CA ASP A 95 2.58 -9.47 4.96
C ASP A 95 1.68 -8.46 4.24
N TYR A 96 1.51 -7.26 4.79
CA TYR A 96 0.77 -6.19 4.13
C TYR A 96 1.42 -5.78 2.81
N TRP A 97 2.75 -5.63 2.82
CA TRP A 97 3.51 -5.22 1.63
C TRP A 97 3.82 -6.35 0.67
N GLU A 98 3.68 -7.61 1.12
CA GLU A 98 4.03 -8.82 0.37
C GLU A 98 5.45 -8.73 -0.22
N PHE A 99 6.43 -8.38 0.62
CA PHE A 99 7.80 -8.14 0.17
C PHE A 99 8.39 -9.36 -0.57
N GLN A 100 8.77 -9.16 -1.82
CA GLN A 100 9.25 -10.24 -2.70
C GLN A 100 10.67 -10.73 -2.37
N ASN A 101 11.41 -9.96 -1.57
CA ASN A 101 12.81 -10.20 -1.23
C ASN A 101 13.04 -10.25 0.29
N GLU A 102 11.99 -10.51 1.05
CA GLU A 102 12.06 -10.67 2.51
C GLU A 102 11.88 -12.13 2.90
N ASN A 103 12.81 -12.64 3.72
CA ASN A 103 12.83 -14.03 4.18
C ASN A 103 12.74 -14.13 5.71
N GLN A 104 12.93 -13.02 6.43
CA GLN A 104 12.74 -12.95 7.87
C GLN A 104 11.25 -13.10 8.20
N ALA A 105 10.96 -13.86 9.25
CA ALA A 105 9.61 -13.99 9.76
C ALA A 105 9.10 -12.63 10.25
N GLN A 106 7.84 -12.33 9.94
CA GLN A 106 7.15 -11.17 10.49
C GLN A 106 6.96 -11.30 12.00
N LEU A 107 7.24 -10.22 12.72
CA LEU A 107 7.14 -10.16 14.19
C LEU A 107 6.03 -9.21 14.68
N TYR A 108 5.45 -8.44 13.77
CA TYR A 108 4.26 -7.63 14.03
C TYR A 108 2.99 -8.46 13.79
N PRO A 109 1.86 -8.11 14.45
CA PRO A 109 0.59 -8.77 14.21
C PRO A 109 0.27 -8.86 12.72
N LYS A 110 -0.23 -10.01 12.27
CA LYS A 110 -0.61 -10.19 10.87
C LYS A 110 -1.71 -9.23 10.48
N THR A 111 -1.61 -8.67 9.28
CA THR A 111 -2.68 -7.90 8.67
C THR A 111 -3.72 -8.84 8.07
N ASN A 112 -4.95 -8.37 7.97
CA ASN A 112 -6.06 -9.09 7.36
C ASN A 112 -6.15 -8.88 5.83
N SER A 113 -5.33 -7.98 5.28
CA SER A 113 -5.30 -7.59 3.87
C SER A 113 -3.89 -7.19 3.44
N THR A 114 -3.73 -6.83 2.17
CA THR A 114 -2.46 -6.42 1.57
C THR A 114 -2.63 -5.10 0.83
N PHE A 115 -1.54 -4.39 0.55
CA PHE A 115 -1.57 -3.10 -0.14
C PHE A 115 -2.29 -3.17 -1.48
N ASN A 116 -2.01 -4.22 -2.27
CA ASN A 116 -2.70 -4.46 -3.55
C ASN A 116 -4.20 -4.61 -3.37
N LYS A 117 -4.64 -5.44 -2.41
CA LYS A 117 -6.06 -5.70 -2.16
C LYS A 117 -6.79 -4.44 -1.70
N GLU A 118 -6.16 -3.66 -0.81
CA GLU A 118 -6.72 -2.41 -0.33
C GLU A 118 -6.84 -1.36 -1.45
N LEU A 119 -5.85 -1.26 -2.33
CA LEU A 119 -5.90 -0.38 -3.49
C LEU A 119 -6.95 -0.83 -4.52
N GLU A 120 -7.11 -2.13 -4.76
CA GLU A 120 -8.22 -2.65 -5.56
C GLU A 120 -9.59 -2.31 -4.95
N ASN A 121 -9.72 -2.39 -3.62
CA ASN A 121 -10.94 -2.05 -2.91
C ASN A 121 -11.27 -0.56 -3.03
N VAL A 122 -10.26 0.33 -3.07
CA VAL A 122 -10.47 1.75 -3.43
C VAL A 122 -11.15 1.85 -4.79
N PHE A 123 -10.61 1.18 -5.82
CA PHE A 123 -11.14 1.31 -7.18
C PHE A 123 -12.57 0.78 -7.30
N LYS A 124 -12.85 -0.37 -6.67
CA LYS A 124 -14.18 -0.98 -6.64
C LYS A 124 -15.18 -0.09 -5.88
N THR A 125 -14.82 0.35 -4.67
CA THR A 125 -15.72 1.11 -3.79
C THR A 125 -16.04 2.50 -4.34
N LEU A 126 -15.04 3.18 -4.91
CA LEU A 126 -15.21 4.50 -5.53
C LEU A 126 -15.71 4.41 -6.98
N ASN A 127 -15.87 3.20 -7.53
CA ASN A 127 -16.27 2.97 -8.91
C ASN A 127 -15.41 3.79 -9.89
N LEU A 128 -14.09 3.61 -9.80
CA LEU A 128 -13.15 4.28 -10.70
C LEU A 128 -13.18 3.63 -12.08
N ARG A 129 -13.21 4.46 -13.13
CA ARG A 129 -12.98 4.00 -14.50
C ARG A 129 -11.52 3.59 -14.66
N ASP A 130 -11.22 2.75 -15.63
CA ASP A 130 -9.86 2.28 -15.94
C ASP A 130 -8.83 3.43 -16.04
N GLU A 131 -9.18 4.50 -16.77
CA GLU A 131 -8.34 5.69 -16.90
C GLU A 131 -8.12 6.41 -15.55
N GLU A 132 -9.18 6.54 -14.74
CA GLU A 132 -9.08 7.15 -13.40
C GLU A 132 -8.20 6.29 -12.48
N SER A 133 -8.30 4.97 -12.57
CA SER A 133 -7.46 4.04 -11.78
C SER A 133 -5.98 4.18 -12.16
N ILE A 134 -5.66 4.32 -13.45
CA ILE A 134 -4.29 4.58 -13.94
C ILE A 134 -3.78 5.91 -13.40
N HIS A 135 -4.54 7.00 -13.59
CA HIS A 135 -4.11 8.34 -13.15
C HIS A 135 -3.99 8.42 -11.62
N THR A 136 -4.95 7.87 -10.89
CA THR A 136 -4.93 7.80 -9.42
C THR A 136 -3.70 7.04 -8.92
N THR A 137 -3.35 5.92 -9.55
CA THR A 137 -2.17 5.13 -9.15
C THR A 137 -0.87 5.87 -9.45
N ASN A 138 -0.77 6.53 -10.62
CA ASN A 138 0.41 7.34 -10.95
C ASN A 138 0.59 8.51 -9.98
N GLU A 139 -0.48 9.24 -9.68
CA GLU A 139 -0.44 10.37 -8.74
C GLU A 139 -0.21 9.93 -7.30
N LEU A 140 -0.73 8.76 -6.91
CA LEU A 140 -0.40 8.13 -5.63
C LEU A 140 1.12 7.98 -5.49
N PHE A 141 1.79 7.37 -6.46
CA PHE A 141 3.24 7.18 -6.37
C PHE A 141 4.04 8.47 -6.54
N LEU A 142 3.72 9.29 -7.54
CA LEU A 142 4.50 10.49 -7.87
C LEU A 142 4.28 11.65 -6.89
N SER A 143 3.02 11.89 -6.52
CA SER A 143 2.64 13.10 -5.81
C SER A 143 2.33 12.83 -4.34
N VAL A 144 1.74 11.69 -3.98
CA VAL A 144 1.44 11.37 -2.58
C VAL A 144 2.64 10.75 -1.88
N ILE A 145 3.15 9.63 -2.39
CA ILE A 145 4.31 8.90 -1.84
C ILE A 145 5.62 9.64 -2.19
N HIS A 146 5.64 10.46 -3.24
CA HIS A 146 6.84 11.17 -3.71
C HIS A 146 7.96 10.24 -4.19
N SER A 147 7.57 9.16 -4.87
CA SER A 147 8.51 8.19 -5.41
C SER A 147 9.25 8.71 -6.63
N GLU A 148 10.51 8.31 -6.78
CA GLU A 148 11.28 8.55 -7.99
C GLU A 148 10.96 7.50 -9.07
N ILE A 149 10.93 7.93 -10.33
CA ILE A 149 10.75 7.07 -11.50
C ILE A 149 12.01 6.98 -12.36
N ASN A 150 11.93 6.24 -13.47
CA ASN A 150 13.01 6.06 -14.44
C ASN A 150 14.29 5.50 -13.79
N LEU A 151 14.14 4.61 -12.81
CA LEU A 151 15.27 4.07 -12.04
C LEU A 151 16.32 3.40 -12.93
N HIS A 152 15.92 2.86 -14.08
CA HIS A 152 16.80 2.27 -15.08
C HIS A 152 17.80 3.26 -15.70
N SER A 153 17.48 4.56 -15.74
CA SER A 153 18.38 5.61 -16.24
C SER A 153 19.26 6.21 -15.14
N LYS A 154 19.07 5.77 -13.88
CA LYS A 154 19.76 6.26 -12.69
C LYS A 154 20.56 5.16 -11.97
N PRO A 155 21.53 4.51 -12.64
CA PRO A 155 22.19 3.32 -12.10
C PRO A 155 23.03 3.55 -10.85
N ASP A 156 23.54 4.77 -10.66
CA ASP A 156 24.51 5.03 -9.62
C ASP A 156 23.88 5.26 -8.23
N ILE A 157 22.58 5.61 -8.18
CA ILE A 157 21.85 5.85 -6.92
C ILE A 157 21.82 4.60 -6.04
N PHE A 158 21.91 3.41 -6.64
CA PHE A 158 21.81 2.12 -5.93
C PHE A 158 23.16 1.44 -5.65
N LYS A 159 24.28 1.98 -6.15
CA LYS A 159 25.57 1.26 -6.08
C LYS A 159 26.21 1.32 -4.70
N ASN A 160 26.01 2.42 -3.97
CA ASN A 160 26.69 2.70 -2.70
C ASN A 160 25.78 3.29 -1.60
N TYR A 161 24.45 3.30 -1.82
CA TYR A 161 23.52 3.86 -0.83
C TYR A 161 22.82 2.74 -0.06
N ILE A 162 22.89 2.81 1.26
CA ILE A 162 22.15 1.94 2.17
C ILE A 162 21.01 2.79 2.74
N TYR A 163 19.78 2.47 2.33
CA TYR A 163 18.60 2.99 3.01
C TYR A 163 18.54 2.34 4.39
N SER A 164 18.19 3.09 5.43
CA SER A 164 18.07 2.54 6.78
C SER A 164 16.74 2.91 7.38
N THR A 165 16.14 1.93 8.05
CA THR A 165 15.02 2.16 8.97
C THR A 165 15.58 1.97 10.37
N GLU A 166 15.35 2.97 11.22
CA GLU A 166 15.76 2.91 12.61
C GLU A 166 15.07 1.74 13.30
N ARG A 167 15.83 1.03 14.14
CA ARG A 167 15.41 -0.25 14.73
C ARG A 167 14.02 -0.15 15.34
N VAL A 168 13.11 -0.93 14.76
CA VAL A 168 11.80 -1.18 15.33
C VAL A 168 11.94 -2.40 16.22
N ASP A 169 11.51 -2.23 17.47
CA ASP A 169 11.78 -3.02 18.69
C ASP A 169 11.99 -4.55 18.52
N ARG A 170 11.32 -5.17 17.55
CA ARG A 170 11.26 -6.63 17.40
C ARG A 170 12.25 -7.23 16.40
N TYR A 171 12.70 -6.50 15.37
CA TYR A 171 13.46 -7.12 14.28
C TYR A 171 14.98 -7.21 14.55
N LYS A 172 15.60 -8.27 14.01
CA LYS A 172 17.06 -8.42 14.01
C LYS A 172 17.71 -7.34 13.15
N VAL A 173 18.84 -6.84 13.65
CA VAL A 173 19.71 -5.92 12.91
C VAL A 173 20.28 -6.66 11.70
N GLU A 174 20.30 -5.98 10.56
CA GLU A 174 20.82 -6.48 9.31
C GLU A 174 22.25 -5.98 9.08
N GLU A 175 23.11 -6.85 8.55
CA GLU A 175 24.47 -6.49 8.17
C GLU A 175 24.47 -5.60 6.92
N SER A 176 25.25 -4.51 6.93
CA SER A 176 25.33 -3.54 5.84
C SER A 176 25.62 -4.17 4.47
N ASP A 177 26.52 -5.16 4.40
CA ASP A 177 26.84 -5.87 3.17
C ASP A 177 25.66 -6.70 2.64
N SER A 178 24.85 -7.28 3.52
CA SER A 178 23.64 -8.00 3.16
C SER A 178 22.62 -7.05 2.54
N CYS A 179 22.39 -5.89 3.18
CA CYS A 179 21.49 -4.84 2.71
C CYS A 179 21.94 -4.27 1.36
N LEU A 180 23.23 -3.97 1.20
CA LEU A 180 23.79 -3.49 -0.06
C LEU A 180 23.61 -4.52 -1.18
N ASN A 181 23.84 -5.80 -0.88
CA ASN A 181 23.63 -6.88 -1.85
C ASN A 181 22.14 -7.05 -2.23
N LYS A 182 21.21 -6.88 -1.27
CA LYS A 182 19.76 -6.87 -1.53
C LYS A 182 19.41 -5.78 -2.54
N THR A 183 19.85 -4.54 -2.28
CA THR A 183 19.61 -3.38 -3.16
C THR A 183 20.25 -3.56 -4.55
N LYS A 184 21.49 -4.04 -4.62
CA LYS A 184 22.18 -4.34 -5.89
C LYS A 184 21.44 -5.36 -6.75
N LYS A 185 20.88 -6.42 -6.14
CA LYS A 185 20.07 -7.43 -6.85
C LYS A 185 18.81 -6.84 -7.46
N ILE A 186 18.08 -6.00 -6.71
CA ILE A 186 16.88 -5.31 -7.21
C ILE A 186 17.25 -4.39 -8.38
N PHE A 187 18.33 -3.62 -8.25
CA PHE A 187 18.77 -2.74 -9.32
C PHE A 187 19.19 -3.49 -10.59
N ALA A 188 19.92 -4.59 -10.44
CA ALA A 188 20.28 -5.45 -11.56
C ALA A 188 19.04 -6.00 -12.29
N LYS A 189 17.99 -6.36 -11.54
CA LYS A 189 16.70 -6.76 -12.10
C LYS A 189 16.05 -5.62 -12.90
N ILE A 190 15.95 -4.41 -12.35
CA ILE A 190 15.39 -3.23 -13.03
C ILE A 190 16.13 -2.96 -14.33
N SER A 191 17.46 -2.93 -14.28
CA SER A 191 18.33 -2.67 -15.44
C SER A 191 18.20 -3.74 -16.53
N LYS A 192 18.04 -5.01 -16.15
CA LYS A 192 17.79 -6.10 -17.10
C LYS A 192 16.43 -5.96 -17.76
N ASN A 193 15.40 -5.67 -16.97
CA ASN A 193 14.03 -5.50 -17.47
C ASN A 193 13.92 -4.29 -18.40
N ALA A 194 14.68 -3.22 -18.13
CA ALA A 194 14.79 -2.03 -18.97
C ALA A 194 15.25 -2.30 -20.41
N LYS A 195 15.91 -3.42 -20.71
CA LYS A 195 16.41 -3.74 -22.06
C LYS A 195 15.37 -4.40 -22.99
N ASN A 196 14.20 -4.79 -22.48
CA ASN A 196 13.17 -5.49 -23.25
C ASN A 196 12.01 -4.53 -23.61
N THR A 197 11.97 -4.09 -24.87
CA THR A 197 11.47 -2.78 -25.31
C THR A 197 9.95 -2.57 -25.46
N ILE A 198 9.06 -3.48 -25.05
CA ILE A 198 7.66 -3.44 -25.57
C ILE A 198 6.54 -3.46 -24.51
N ARG A 199 6.78 -3.84 -23.24
CA ARG A 199 5.71 -3.93 -22.21
C ARG A 199 6.22 -3.65 -20.80
N TYR A 200 6.69 -2.43 -20.53
CA TYR A 200 7.39 -2.16 -19.29
C TYR A 200 6.50 -2.20 -18.04
N ASN A 201 7.00 -2.93 -17.03
CA ASN A 201 6.67 -2.67 -15.64
C ASN A 201 7.24 -1.30 -15.28
N GLN A 202 6.47 -0.47 -14.58
CA GLN A 202 6.96 0.80 -14.06
C GLN A 202 7.55 0.58 -12.67
N TYR A 203 8.74 1.12 -12.43
CA TYR A 203 9.38 1.05 -11.12
C TYR A 203 9.36 2.42 -10.44
N PHE A 204 8.99 2.41 -9.16
CA PHE A 204 8.93 3.58 -8.30
C PHE A 204 9.83 3.36 -7.07
N LEU A 205 10.74 4.28 -6.80
CA LEU A 205 11.59 4.27 -5.61
C LEU A 205 10.97 5.20 -4.56
N ASP A 206 10.53 4.64 -3.45
CA ASP A 206 10.19 5.38 -2.25
C ASP A 206 11.40 5.32 -1.32
N SER A 207 12.27 6.32 -1.49
CA SER A 207 13.50 6.49 -0.72
C SER A 207 13.22 6.75 0.76
N SER A 208 12.06 7.35 1.07
CA SER A 208 11.69 7.70 2.45
C SER A 208 11.37 6.50 3.31
N ASN A 209 10.81 5.44 2.71
CA ASN A 209 10.53 4.17 3.38
C ASN A 209 11.48 3.04 2.95
N GLY A 210 12.48 3.32 2.09
CA GLY A 210 13.37 2.30 1.55
C GLY A 210 12.62 1.16 0.84
N ARG A 211 11.69 1.51 -0.05
CA ARG A 211 10.92 0.56 -0.86
C ARG A 211 11.11 0.81 -2.35
N VAL A 212 11.00 -0.27 -3.12
CA VAL A 212 10.79 -0.20 -4.57
C VAL A 212 9.48 -0.88 -4.90
N TYR A 213 8.62 -0.20 -5.64
CA TYR A 213 7.38 -0.75 -6.18
C TYR A 213 7.57 -1.06 -7.67
N GLU A 214 7.21 -2.28 -8.08
CA GLU A 214 7.14 -2.71 -9.47
C GLU A 214 5.67 -2.84 -9.85
N MET A 215 5.16 -1.89 -10.63
CA MET A 215 3.81 -1.90 -11.17
C MET A 215 3.80 -2.69 -12.48
N ILE A 216 3.12 -3.83 -12.48
CA ILE A 216 3.00 -4.77 -13.60
C ILE A 216 1.62 -4.60 -14.20
N ASN A 217 1.54 -4.21 -15.47
CA ASN A 217 0.26 -4.17 -16.17
C ASN A 217 -0.18 -5.61 -16.50
N THR A 218 -1.24 -6.08 -15.84
CA THR A 218 -1.83 -7.42 -16.06
C THR A 218 -3.07 -7.38 -16.96
N SER A 219 -3.41 -6.19 -17.47
CA SER A 219 -4.56 -6.00 -18.34
C SER A 219 -4.44 -6.83 -19.61
N THR A 220 -5.52 -7.49 -19.98
CA THR A 220 -5.65 -8.19 -21.27
C THR A 220 -6.66 -7.43 -22.12
N GLN A 221 -6.59 -7.53 -23.45
CA GLN A 221 -7.47 -6.80 -24.38
C GLN A 221 -8.99 -6.98 -24.12
N LYS A 222 -9.38 -7.98 -23.33
CA LYS A 222 -10.78 -8.36 -23.06
C LYS A 222 -11.22 -8.11 -21.61
N LYS A 223 -10.34 -7.61 -20.73
CA LYS A 223 -10.64 -7.40 -19.31
C LYS A 223 -10.45 -5.92 -18.95
N PRO A 224 -11.17 -5.43 -17.92
CA PRO A 224 -10.90 -4.12 -17.35
C PRO A 224 -9.44 -3.95 -16.97
N PHE A 225 -9.01 -2.70 -16.83
CA PHE A 225 -7.68 -2.36 -16.36
C PHE A 225 -7.37 -3.11 -15.05
N SER A 226 -6.23 -3.79 -15.04
CA SER A 226 -5.70 -4.50 -13.89
C SER A 226 -4.19 -4.37 -13.86
N PHE A 227 -3.66 -4.27 -12.65
CA PHE A 227 -2.24 -4.30 -12.40
C PHE A 227 -1.96 -5.06 -11.11
N GLU A 228 -0.70 -5.48 -10.98
CA GLU A 228 -0.13 -6.05 -9.76
C GLU A 228 1.01 -5.13 -9.32
N ILE A 229 1.08 -4.78 -8.04
CA ILE A 229 2.25 -4.12 -7.47
C ILE A 229 3.07 -5.14 -6.71
N LYS A 230 4.32 -5.34 -7.14
CA LYS A 230 5.30 -6.09 -6.35
C LYS A 230 6.14 -5.12 -5.54
N THR A 231 6.21 -5.34 -4.24
CA THR A 231 6.99 -4.49 -3.33
C THR A 231 8.32 -5.17 -3.00
N TYR A 232 9.40 -4.40 -3.04
CA TYR A 232 10.72 -4.82 -2.61
C TYR A 232 11.20 -3.92 -1.50
N ARG A 233 11.76 -4.55 -0.47
CA ARG A 233 12.40 -3.84 0.63
C ARG A 233 13.87 -3.59 0.30
N ILE A 234 14.33 -2.35 0.41
CA ILE A 234 15.73 -1.96 0.14
C ILE A 234 16.38 -1.20 1.32
N ASP A 235 15.65 -1.01 2.41
CA ASP A 235 16.22 -0.57 3.67
C ASP A 235 16.95 -1.69 4.41
N CYS A 236 17.75 -1.25 5.37
CA CYS A 236 18.49 -2.04 6.32
C CYS A 236 17.96 -1.73 7.72
N PHE A 237 17.62 -2.75 8.50
CA PHE A 237 17.37 -2.56 9.92
C PHE A 237 18.69 -2.32 10.64
N ALA A 238 18.93 -1.08 11.05
CA ALA A 238 20.18 -0.64 11.65
C ALA A 238 19.96 0.02 13.01
N TYR A 239 21.02 0.05 13.82
CA TYR A 239 21.04 0.89 15.03
C TYR A 239 21.00 2.37 14.65
N ARG A 240 20.37 3.17 15.52
CA ARG A 240 20.48 4.63 15.44
C ARG A 240 21.95 5.01 15.61
N LEU A 241 22.48 5.75 14.65
CA LEU A 241 23.74 6.45 14.87
C LEU A 241 23.42 7.59 15.85
N GLU A 242 23.90 7.47 17.09
CA GLU A 242 23.96 8.63 17.99
C GLU A 242 24.96 9.61 17.39
N ILE A 243 24.47 10.72 16.84
CA ILE A 243 25.26 11.86 16.35
C ILE A 243 24.99 13.03 17.27
#